data_AF-A0A847V7B0-F1
#
_entry.id   AF-A0A847V7B0-F1
#
_cell.length_a   1.000
_cell.length_b   1.000
_cell.length_c   1.000
_cell.angle_alpha   90.00
_cell.angle_beta   90.00
_cell.angle_gamma   90.00
#
_symmetry.space_group_name_H-M   'P 1'
#
loop_
_entity.id
_entity.type
_entity.pdbx_description
1 polymer ?
#
loop_
_entity_poly.entity_id
_entity_poly.type
_entity_poly.pdbx_seq_one_letter_code
_entity_poly.pdbx_strand_id
1 'polypeptide(L)' 'MTKTYEELVTELRDVVRQLEDDKTGLDECIRLYERGAVLVRQCEELLATAELKIRELGRD' A
#
# COMPACT_ATOMS: atom_id res chain seq x y z
N MET A 1 -14.44 6.35 4.65
CA MET A 1 -13.28 6.89 5.39
C MET A 1 -12.03 6.52 4.63
N THR A 2 -11.12 7.46 4.42
CA THR A 2 -9.82 7.20 3.77
C THR A 2 -8.88 6.54 4.77
N LYS A 3 -8.17 5.48 4.36
CA LYS A 3 -7.19 4.78 5.22
C LYS A 3 -5.96 5.65 5.45
N THR A 4 -5.30 5.48 6.60
CA THR A 4 -3.98 6.11 6.85
C THR A 4 -2.87 5.35 6.13
N TYR A 5 -1.70 5.99 6.02
CA TYR A 5 -0.52 5.34 5.44
C TYR A 5 -0.11 4.09 6.24
N GLU A 6 -0.10 4.17 7.56
CA GLU A 6 0.25 3.07 8.46
C GLU A 6 -0.71 1.88 8.32
N GLU A 7 -2.00 2.15 8.14
CA GLU A 7 -3.01 1.12 7.89
C GLU A 7 -2.77 0.41 6.55
N LEU A 8 -2.48 1.17 5.49
CA LEU A 8 -2.20 0.60 4.16
C LEU A 8 -0.91 -0.23 4.15
N VAL A 9 0.15 0.24 4.82
CA VAL A 9 1.41 -0.51 4.95
C VAL A 9 1.21 -1.77 5.77
N THR A 10 0.40 -1.72 6.83
CA THR A 10 0.07 -2.92 7.62
C THR A 10 -0.65 -3.96 6.76
N GLU A 11 -1.64 -3.54 5.98
CA GLU A 11 -2.36 -4.43 5.08
C GLU A 11 -1.45 -4.99 3.98
N LEU A 12 -0.56 -4.17 3.41
CA LEU A 12 0.39 -4.61 2.39
C LEU A 12 1.34 -5.69 2.94
N ARG A 13 1.81 -5.53 4.19
CA ARG A 13 2.62 -6.55 4.87
C ARG A 13 1.85 -7.84 5.11
N ASP A 14 0.55 -7.77 5.32
CA ASP A 14 -0.30 -8.96 5.48
C ASP A 14 -0.51 -9.67 4.14
N VAL A 15 -0.65 -8.92 3.05
CA VAL A 15 -0.71 -9.47 1.68
C VAL A 15 0.59 -10.19 1.33
N VAL A 16 1.75 -9.55 1.58
CA VAL A 16 3.07 -10.17 1.33
C VAL A 16 3.24 -11.45 2.14
N ARG A 17 2.89 -11.43 3.43
CA ARG A 17 2.94 -12.62 4.29
C ARG A 17 2.10 -13.78 3.77
N GLN A 18 0.94 -13.50 3.18
CA GLN A 18 0.09 -14.54 2.59
C GLN A 18 0.63 -15.06 1.26
N LEU A 19 1.26 -14.19 0.45
CA LEU A 19 1.93 -14.59 -0.79
C LEU A 19 3.17 -15.49 -0.53
N GLU A 20 3.82 -15.31 0.61
CA GLU A 20 4.96 -16.13 1.05
C GLU A 20 4.55 -17.48 1.67
N ASP A 21 3.25 -17.70 1.92
CA ASP A 21 2.76 -18.99 2.42
C ASP A 21 2.66 -20.00 1.26
N ASP A 22 3.41 -21.10 1.37
CA ASP A 22 3.46 -22.20 0.39
C ASP A 22 2.09 -22.89 0.16
N LYS A 23 1.07 -22.57 0.96
CA LYS A 23 -0.29 -23.12 0.85
C LYS A 23 -1.23 -22.26 0.01
N THR A 24 -0.78 -21.10 -0.47
CA THR A 24 -1.61 -20.19 -1.26
C THR A 24 -1.78 -20.71 -2.68
N GLY A 25 -3.03 -21.04 -3.05
CA GLY A 25 -3.36 -21.50 -4.40
C GLY A 25 -3.21 -20.40 -5.46
N LEU A 26 -3.03 -20.77 -6.73
CA LEU A 26 -2.77 -19.84 -7.84
C LEU A 26 -3.77 -18.68 -7.94
N ASP A 27 -5.07 -18.97 -7.85
CA ASP A 27 -6.12 -17.95 -7.95
C ASP A 27 -6.10 -16.97 -6.77
N GLU A 28 -5.69 -17.43 -5.58
CA GLU A 28 -5.49 -16.59 -4.41
C GLU A 28 -4.22 -15.73 -4.58
N CYS A 29 -3.14 -16.30 -5.10
CA CYS A 29 -1.91 -15.55 -5.40
C CYS A 29 -2.18 -14.38 -6.35
N ILE A 30 -2.99 -14.58 -7.39
CA ILE A 30 -3.36 -13.52 -8.34
C ILE A 30 -4.14 -12.42 -7.62
N ARG A 31 -5.16 -12.78 -6.82
CA ARG A 31 -5.96 -11.81 -6.06
C ARG A 31 -5.14 -11.02 -5.05
N LEU A 32 -4.24 -11.69 -4.33
CA LEU A 32 -3.33 -11.06 -3.38
C LEU A 32 -2.38 -10.10 -4.09
N TYR A 33 -1.84 -10.48 -5.25
CA TYR A 33 -0.98 -9.60 -6.04
C TYR A 33 -1.72 -8.35 -6.51
N GLU A 34 -2.92 -8.50 -7.07
CA GLU A 34 -3.77 -7.38 -7.48
C GLU A 34 -4.07 -6.45 -6.29
N ARG A 35 -4.40 -7.03 -5.12
CA ARG A 35 -4.62 -6.27 -3.89
C ARG A 35 -3.37 -5.50 -3.48
N GLY A 36 -2.20 -6.14 -3.48
CA GLY A 36 -0.93 -5.52 -3.16
C GLY A 36 -0.62 -4.34 -4.09
N ALA A 37 -0.85 -4.50 -5.39
CA ALA A 37 -0.65 -3.43 -6.37
C ALA A 37 -1.55 -2.22 -6.11
N VAL A 38 -2.80 -2.43 -5.68
CA VAL A 38 -3.71 -1.33 -5.29
C VAL A 38 -3.20 -0.63 -4.03
N LEU A 39 -2.78 -1.39 -3.01
CA LEU A 39 -2.27 -0.82 -1.76
C LEU A 39 -1.02 0.03 -1.97
N VAL A 40 -0.08 -0.43 -2.82
CA VAL A 40 1.12 0.32 -3.18
C VAL A 40 0.76 1.66 -3.82
N ARG A 41 -0.16 1.68 -4.79
CA ARG A 41 -0.59 2.95 -5.43
C ARG A 41 -1.19 3.92 -4.42
N GLN A 42 -2.02 3.43 -3.50
CA GLN A 42 -2.61 4.29 -2.46
C GLN A 42 -1.54 4.86 -1.51
N CYS A 43 -0.51 4.09 -1.16
CA CYS A 43 0.63 4.59 -0.40
C CYS A 43 1.38 5.68 -1.15
N GLU A 44 1.65 5.48 -2.45
CA GLU A 44 2.34 6.46 -3.30
C GLU A 44 1.56 7.78 -3.40
N GLU A 45 0.23 7.73 -3.55
CA GLU A 45 -0.64 8.90 -3.60
C GLU A 45 -0.61 9.70 -2.28
N LEU A 46 -0.63 9.02 -1.13
CA LEU A 46 -0.53 9.66 0.18
C LEU A 46 0.84 10.32 0.36
N LEU A 47 1.92 9.64 -0.02
CA LEU A 47 3.27 10.18 0.07
C LEU A 47 3.45 11.38 -0.85
N ALA A 48 2.96 11.33 -2.08
CA ALA A 48 3.01 12.45 -3.02
C ALA A 48 2.26 13.68 -2.47
N THR A 49 1.10 13.46 -1.84
CA THR A 49 0.32 14.53 -1.20
C THR A 49 1.06 15.12 0.00
N ALA A 50 1.67 14.28 0.84
CA ALA A 50 2.46 14.72 1.98
C ALA A 50 3.70 15.51 1.55
N GLU A 51 4.40 15.04 0.52
CA GLU A 51 5.57 15.71 -0.04
C GLU A 51 5.21 17.08 -0.61
N LEU A 52 4.11 17.18 -1.36
CA LEU A 52 3.62 18.46 -1.89
C LEU A 52 3.40 19.47 -0.75
N LYS A 53 2.72 19.04 0.33
CA LYS A 53 2.46 19.89 1.49
C LYS A 53 3.74 20.36 2.18
N ILE A 54 4.74 19.48 2.31
CA ILE A 54 6.06 19.85 2.88
C ILE A 54 6.75 20.88 1.98
N ARG A 55 6.72 20.69 0.65
CA ARG A 55 7.33 21.61 -0.31
C ARG A 55 6.68 22.99 -0.30
N GLU A 56 5.36 23.05 -0.12
CA GLU A 56 4.64 24.33 0.03
C GLU A 56 5.05 25.06 1.30
N LEU A 57 5.13 24.37 2.44
CA LEU A 57 5.54 24.95 3.72
C LEU A 57 7.01 25.40 3.75
N GLY A 58 7.89 24.70 3.04
CA GLY A 58 9.32 25.04 2.98
C GLY A 58 9.68 26.09 1.94
N ARG A 59 8.70 26.67 1.24
CA ARG A 59 8.90 27.73 0.24
C ARG A 59 8.77 29.15 0.82
N ASP A 60 8.36 29.24 2.09
CA ASP A 60 8.34 30.44 2.93
C ASP A 60 9.59 30.50 3.84
#